data_AF-A0A645AZ60-F1
#
_entry.id   AF-A0A645AZ60-F1
#
_cell.length_a   1.000
_cell.length_b   1.000
_cell.length_c   1.000
_cell.angle_alpha   90.00
_cell.angle_beta   90.00
_cell.angle_gamma   90.00
#
_symmetry.space_group_name_H-M   'P 1'
#
loop_
_entity.id
_entity.type
_entity.pdbx_description
1 polymer ?
#
loop_
_entity_poly.entity_id
_entity_poly.type
_entity_poly.pdbx_seq_one_letter_code
_entity_poly.pdbx_strand_id
1 'polypeptide(L)'
;MDEESRRKAVDRELRRHGLLLDDPEVLAAMERQGESRPRFLPLKVSAKTGAIGGDSLVSTERLGRLGRHIDGVLREICGEIAGGKITADPFWRSPQKNACLWCEYKAACHFEEGRFGDCRRYLRSVKSEEFWASVEEKMKKTP
;
A
#
# COMPACT_ATOMS: atom_id res chain seq x y z
N MET A 1 -28.46 -6.20 -21.21
CA MET A 1 -27.69 -5.22 -20.41
C MET A 1 -28.23 -3.85 -20.75
N ASP A 2 -29.02 -3.28 -19.86
CA ASP A 2 -29.48 -1.90 -19.96
C ASP A 2 -28.30 -0.91 -19.81
N GLU A 3 -28.50 0.32 -20.27
CA GLU A 3 -27.46 1.37 -20.27
C GLU A 3 -26.98 1.74 -18.85
N GLU A 4 -27.89 1.66 -17.87
CA GLU A 4 -27.56 1.99 -16.49
C GLU A 4 -26.63 0.94 -15.86
N SER A 5 -26.88 -0.34 -16.13
CA SER A 5 -26.06 -1.47 -15.71
C SER A 5 -24.68 -1.43 -16.36
N ARG A 6 -24.61 -1.03 -17.64
CA ARG A 6 -23.33 -0.79 -18.34
C ARG A 6 -22.53 0.31 -17.66
N ARG A 7 -23.17 1.44 -17.36
CA ARG A 7 -22.52 2.57 -16.69
C ARG A 7 -22.02 2.18 -15.30
N LYS A 8 -22.81 1.45 -14.50
CA LYS A 8 -22.39 0.97 -13.18
C LYS A 8 -21.20 0.01 -13.24
N ALA A 9 -21.15 -0.86 -14.25
CA ALA A 9 -20.02 -1.75 -14.45
C ALA A 9 -18.73 -0.98 -14.77
N VAL A 10 -18.81 -0.01 -15.70
CA VAL A 10 -17.68 0.87 -16.04
C VAL A 10 -17.23 1.67 -14.82
N ASP A 11 -18.16 2.27 -14.07
CA ASP A 11 -17.84 3.03 -12.87
C ASP A 11 -17.13 2.19 -11.81
N ARG A 12 -17.48 0.91 -11.67
CA ARG A 12 -16.84 0.00 -10.74
C ARG A 12 -15.37 -0.26 -11.12
N GLU A 13 -15.09 -0.48 -12.40
CA GLU A 13 -13.72 -0.68 -12.90
C GLU A 13 -12.88 0.60 -12.82
N LEU A 14 -13.53 1.77 -12.87
CA LEU A 14 -12.88 3.08 -12.72
C LEU A 14 -12.72 3.52 -11.26
N ARG A 15 -13.13 2.69 -10.29
CA ARG A 15 -12.89 3.01 -8.88
C ARG A 15 -11.40 3.06 -8.60
N ARG A 16 -10.98 4.17 -7.99
CA ARG A 16 -9.60 4.38 -7.60
C ARG A 16 -9.27 3.52 -6.38
N HIS A 17 -8.00 3.17 -6.26
CA HIS A 17 -7.44 2.49 -5.10
C HIS A 17 -6.30 3.33 -4.53
N GLY A 18 -6.23 3.45 -3.22
CA GLY A 18 -5.18 4.23 -2.56
C GLY A 18 -5.57 4.73 -1.19
N LEU A 19 -4.76 5.66 -0.69
CA LEU A 19 -4.98 6.40 0.54
C LEU A 19 -5.49 7.81 0.19
N LEU A 20 -6.38 8.33 1.03
CA LEU A 20 -7.01 9.63 0.90
C LEU A 20 -6.87 10.39 2.22
N LEU A 21 -6.65 11.69 2.13
CA LEU A 21 -6.64 12.54 3.31
C LEU A 21 -8.07 12.66 3.86
N ASP A 22 -8.22 12.44 5.17
CA ASP A 22 -9.46 12.65 5.89
C ASP A 22 -9.73 14.15 6.12
N ASP A 23 -9.93 14.85 5.00
CA ASP A 23 -10.22 16.29 4.94
C ASP A 23 -11.36 16.53 3.94
N PRO A 24 -12.53 17.01 4.39
CA PRO A 24 -13.70 17.24 3.54
C PRO A 24 -13.44 18.15 2.35
N GLU A 25 -12.61 19.18 2.48
CA GLU A 25 -12.32 20.12 1.39
C GLU A 25 -11.50 19.44 0.30
N VAL A 26 -10.51 18.64 0.70
CA VAL A 26 -9.70 17.84 -0.23
C VAL A 26 -10.55 16.80 -0.94
N LEU A 27 -11.41 16.09 -0.20
CA LEU A 27 -12.30 15.08 -0.79
C LEU A 27 -13.29 15.70 -1.80
N ALA A 28 -13.85 16.87 -1.48
CA ALA A 28 -14.74 17.61 -2.38
C ALA A 28 -14.02 18.13 -3.64
N ALA A 29 -12.74 18.50 -3.50
CA ALA A 29 -11.90 18.90 -4.63
C ALA A 29 -11.50 17.71 -5.52
N MET A 30 -11.27 16.52 -4.94
CA MET A 30 -10.89 15.31 -5.67
C MET A 30 -12.04 14.71 -6.50
N GLU A 31 -13.25 14.80 -5.97
CA GLU A 31 -14.46 14.37 -6.65
C GLU A 31 -15.64 15.25 -6.22
N ARG A 32 -16.23 15.97 -7.18
CA ARG A 32 -17.40 16.82 -6.92
C ARG A 32 -18.54 15.92 -6.46
N GLN A 33 -18.86 15.99 -5.17
CA GLN A 33 -19.91 15.15 -4.62
C GLN A 33 -21.26 15.60 -5.19
N GLY A 34 -21.85 14.76 -6.05
CA GLY A 34 -23.26 14.89 -6.42
C GLY A 34 -24.17 14.47 -5.27
N GLU A 35 -25.47 14.37 -5.54
CA GLU A 35 -26.54 14.27 -4.52
C GLU A 35 -26.51 13.06 -3.54
N SER A 36 -25.56 12.13 -3.58
CA SER A 36 -25.55 11.12 -2.50
C SER A 36 -24.27 10.35 -2.19
N ARG A 37 -23.36 10.09 -3.15
CA ARG A 37 -22.19 9.21 -2.90
C ARG A 37 -20.99 9.50 -3.81
N PRO A 38 -19.75 9.25 -3.35
CA PRO A 38 -18.57 9.19 -4.21
C PRO A 38 -18.71 8.05 -5.22
N ARG A 39 -18.49 8.37 -6.49
CA ARG A 39 -18.61 7.45 -7.64
C ARG A 39 -17.29 6.73 -7.87
N PHE A 40 -16.16 7.44 -7.79
CA PHE A 40 -14.83 6.90 -8.14
C PHE A 40 -13.88 6.79 -6.95
N LEU A 41 -14.06 7.59 -5.89
CA LEU A 41 -13.25 7.46 -4.69
C LEU A 41 -13.63 6.20 -3.87
N PRO A 42 -12.64 5.49 -3.27
CA PRO A 42 -12.86 4.30 -2.44
C PRO A 42 -13.40 4.63 -1.04
N LEU A 43 -14.48 5.42 -0.98
CA LEU A 43 -15.08 5.91 0.26
C LEU A 43 -16.46 5.29 0.50
N LYS A 44 -16.84 5.23 1.77
CA LYS A 44 -18.18 4.82 2.22
C LYS A 44 -18.85 6.04 2.86
N VAL A 45 -20.10 6.30 2.49
CA VAL A 45 -20.90 7.36 3.11
C VAL A 45 -22.03 6.71 3.91
N SER A 46 -22.14 7.08 5.17
CA SER A 46 -23.23 6.64 6.05
C SER A 46 -24.56 7.18 5.54
N ALA A 47 -25.51 6.30 5.22
CA ALA A 47 -26.85 6.70 4.76
C ALA A 47 -27.67 7.43 5.82
N LYS A 48 -27.32 7.32 7.11
CA LYS A 48 -28.04 7.94 8.23
C LYS A 48 -27.47 9.30 8.64
N THR A 49 -26.14 9.43 8.62
CA THR A 49 -25.43 10.58 9.18
C THR A 49 -24.69 11.41 8.13
N GLY A 50 -24.59 10.94 6.89
CA GLY A 50 -23.75 11.56 5.87
C GLY A 50 -22.24 11.47 6.14
N ALA A 51 -21.83 10.84 7.25
CA ALA A 51 -20.42 10.72 7.62
C ALA A 51 -19.65 9.91 6.56
N ILE A 52 -18.53 10.47 6.12
CA ILE A 52 -17.59 9.81 5.21
C ILE A 52 -16.67 8.92 6.06
N GLY A 53 -16.47 7.70 5.61
CA GLY A 53 -15.60 6.71 6.25
C GLY A 53 -14.98 5.78 5.22
N GLY A 54 -14.08 4.91 5.68
CA GLY A 54 -13.46 3.88 4.85
C GLY A 54 -12.00 3.66 5.21
N ASP A 55 -11.50 2.46 4.93
CA ASP A 55 -10.15 2.03 5.33
C ASP A 55 -9.03 2.79 4.57
N SER A 56 -9.40 3.51 3.50
CA SER A 56 -8.51 4.36 2.71
C SER A 56 -8.30 5.75 3.31
N LEU A 57 -9.09 6.19 4.29
CA LEU A 57 -8.95 7.52 4.89
C LEU A 57 -7.83 7.54 5.94
N VAL A 58 -6.98 8.56 5.85
CA VAL A 58 -5.84 8.76 6.75
C VAL A 58 -5.71 10.24 7.13
N SER A 59 -5.28 10.51 8.36
CA SER A 59 -5.02 11.89 8.80
C SER A 59 -3.72 12.44 8.21
N THR A 60 -3.58 13.77 8.21
CA THR A 60 -2.33 14.47 7.82
C THR A 60 -1.14 13.98 8.65
N GLU A 61 -1.36 13.74 9.95
CA GLU A 61 -0.31 13.24 10.83
C GLU A 61 0.15 11.83 10.42
N ARG A 62 -0.79 10.93 10.09
CA ARG A 62 -0.45 9.58 9.61
C ARG A 62 0.27 9.61 8.27
N LEU A 63 -0.13 10.49 7.34
CA LEU A 63 0.60 10.71 6.09
C LEU A 63 2.03 11.21 6.34
N GLY A 64 2.21 12.17 7.26
CA GLY A 64 3.53 12.64 7.65
C GLY A 64 4.40 11.55 8.28
N ARG A 65 3.83 10.68 9.13
CA ARG A 65 4.50 9.51 9.70
C ARG A 65 4.88 8.49 8.62
N LEU A 66 4.01 8.27 7.64
CA LEU A 66 4.29 7.39 6.49
C LEU A 66 5.45 7.93 5.65
N GLY A 67 5.49 9.23 5.36
CA GLY A 67 6.60 9.87 4.65
C GLY A 67 7.94 9.63 5.34
N ARG A 68 8.02 9.91 6.65
CA ARG A 68 9.24 9.63 7.44
C ARG A 68 9.61 8.16 7.46
N HIS A 69 8.63 7.26 7.49
CA HIS A 69 8.89 5.83 7.44
C HIS A 69 9.53 5.42 6.10
N ILE A 70 9.02 5.95 4.99
CA ILE A 70 9.58 5.73 3.65
C ILE A 70 11.01 6.27 3.58
N ASP A 71 11.26 7.49 4.07
CA ASP A 71 12.61 8.07 4.11
C ASP A 71 13.58 7.19 4.90
N GLY A 72 13.15 6.64 6.04
CA GLY A 72 13.93 5.69 6.83
C GLY A 72 14.29 4.42 6.04
N VAL A 73 13.31 3.83 5.34
CA VAL A 73 13.53 2.65 4.49
C VAL A 73 14.47 2.95 3.34
N LEU A 74 14.36 4.12 2.70
CA LEU A 74 15.26 4.53 1.63
C LEU A 74 16.69 4.68 2.13
N ARG A 75 16.89 5.27 3.32
CA ARG A 75 18.22 5.39 3.93
C ARG A 75 18.83 4.02 4.24
N GLU A 76 18.02 3.08 4.74
CA GLU A 76 18.45 1.70 4.97
C GLU A 76 18.92 1.04 3.67
N ILE A 77 18.11 1.12 2.61
CA ILE A 77 18.44 0.57 1.27
C ILE A 77 19.74 1.21 0.73
N CYS A 78 19.87 2.52 0.80
CA CYS A 78 21.09 3.20 0.35
C CYS A 78 22.32 2.77 1.15
N GLY A 79 22.17 2.56 2.47
CA GLY A 79 23.23 2.02 3.31
C GLY A 79 23.65 0.61 2.92
N GLU A 80 22.70 -0.27 2.61
CA GLU A 80 22.99 -1.63 2.12
C GLU A 80 23.72 -1.62 0.79
N ILE A 81 23.30 -0.77 -0.16
CA ILE A 81 23.97 -0.61 -1.46
C ILE A 81 25.39 -0.09 -1.26
N ALA A 82 25.59 0.96 -0.44
CA ALA A 82 26.91 1.51 -0.15
C ALA A 82 27.83 0.49 0.56
N GLY A 83 27.25 -0.39 1.37
CA GLY A 83 27.95 -1.51 2.00
C GLY A 83 28.25 -2.69 1.07
N GLY A 84 27.85 -2.64 -0.21
CA GLY A 84 28.09 -3.70 -1.18
C GLY A 84 27.26 -4.96 -0.93
N LYS A 85 26.10 -4.84 -0.28
CA LYS A 85 25.22 -6.00 -0.03
C LYS A 85 24.54 -6.43 -1.34
N ILE A 86 25.00 -7.55 -1.90
CA ILE A 86 24.50 -8.14 -3.16
C ILE A 86 23.81 -9.50 -2.97
N THR A 87 23.51 -9.88 -1.73
CA THR A 87 22.91 -11.18 -1.38
C THR A 87 21.53 -11.34 -2.03
N ALA A 88 21.26 -12.52 -2.59
CA ALA A 88 19.95 -12.86 -3.12
C ALA A 88 18.93 -13.09 -2.00
N ASP A 89 18.11 -12.07 -1.70
CA ASP A 89 17.06 -12.11 -0.66
C ASP A 89 15.64 -11.89 -1.25
N PRO A 90 15.11 -12.85 -2.05
CA PRO A 90 13.81 -12.68 -2.68
C PRO A 90 12.68 -12.73 -1.65
N PHE A 91 11.78 -11.74 -1.69
CA PHE A 91 10.57 -11.83 -0.89
C PHE A 91 9.68 -12.97 -1.38
N TRP A 92 9.01 -13.64 -0.44
CA TRP A 92 8.08 -14.72 -0.72
C TRP A 92 6.80 -14.61 0.10
N ARG A 93 5.65 -14.77 -0.57
CA ARG A 93 4.34 -14.92 0.08
C ARG A 93 3.69 -16.25 -0.30
N SER A 94 3.76 -16.59 -1.57
CA SER A 94 3.25 -17.84 -2.12
C SER A 94 3.94 -18.13 -3.47
N PRO A 95 3.74 -19.32 -4.04
CA PRO A 95 4.24 -19.63 -5.38
C PRO A 95 3.76 -18.65 -6.46
N GLN A 96 2.59 -18.01 -6.28
CA GLN A 96 2.02 -17.02 -7.19
C GLN A 96 2.36 -15.57 -6.82
N LYS A 97 2.99 -15.34 -5.65
CA LYS A 97 3.29 -13.99 -5.13
C LYS A 97 4.70 -13.97 -4.52
N ASN A 98 5.70 -13.85 -5.39
CA ASN A 98 7.10 -13.72 -5.02
C ASN A 98 7.86 -12.89 -6.07
N ALA A 99 9.04 -12.39 -5.70
CA ALA A 99 9.86 -11.56 -6.59
C ALA A 99 10.37 -12.32 -7.82
N CYS A 100 10.66 -13.61 -7.68
CA CYS A 100 11.32 -14.41 -8.72
C CYS A 100 10.45 -14.68 -9.95
N LEU A 101 9.12 -14.49 -9.89
CA LEU A 101 8.23 -14.66 -11.05
C LEU A 101 8.49 -13.67 -12.18
N TRP A 102 9.03 -12.49 -11.84
CA TRP A 102 9.18 -11.36 -12.77
C TRP A 102 10.64 -10.87 -12.85
N CYS A 103 11.58 -11.61 -12.25
CA CYS A 103 12.99 -11.21 -12.19
C CYS A 103 13.75 -11.70 -13.43
N GLU A 104 14.22 -10.77 -14.25
CA GLU A 104 15.04 -11.07 -15.44
C GLU A 104 16.39 -11.72 -15.09
N TYR A 105 16.91 -11.42 -13.90
CA TYR A 105 18.19 -11.94 -13.41
C TYR A 105 18.10 -13.32 -12.76
N LYS A 106 16.91 -13.96 -12.74
CA LYS A 106 16.71 -15.24 -12.04
C LYS A 106 17.71 -16.33 -12.46
N ALA A 107 18.04 -16.39 -13.75
CA ALA A 107 18.99 -17.37 -14.28
C ALA A 107 20.44 -17.11 -13.83
N ALA A 108 20.83 -15.85 -13.63
CA ALA A 108 22.16 -15.45 -13.20
C ALA A 108 22.31 -15.42 -11.67
N CYS A 109 21.19 -15.35 -10.95
CA CYS A 109 21.15 -15.23 -9.50
C CYS A 109 21.66 -16.48 -8.76
N HIS A 110 21.53 -17.67 -9.36
CA HIS A 110 21.89 -18.97 -8.77
C HIS A 110 21.29 -19.26 -7.38
N PHE A 111 20.22 -18.53 -6.99
CA PHE A 111 19.56 -18.71 -5.70
C PHE A 111 19.00 -20.13 -5.53
N GLU A 112 19.41 -20.80 -4.46
CA GLU A 112 18.93 -22.12 -4.08
C GLU A 112 18.59 -22.17 -2.59
N GLU A 113 17.29 -22.23 -2.25
CA GLU A 113 16.83 -22.22 -0.86
C GLU A 113 17.51 -23.33 -0.02
N GLY A 114 18.19 -22.93 1.05
CA GLY A 114 18.90 -23.83 1.96
C GLY A 114 20.36 -24.14 1.56
N ARG A 115 20.85 -23.62 0.43
CA ARG A 115 22.26 -23.75 0.03
C ARG A 115 22.99 -22.43 0.19
N PHE A 116 24.28 -22.49 0.55
CA PHE A 116 25.16 -21.32 0.63
C PHE A 116 24.64 -20.12 1.46
N GLY A 117 23.68 -20.37 2.36
CA GLY A 117 23.04 -19.33 3.17
C GLY A 117 21.80 -18.68 2.53
N ASP A 118 21.43 -19.07 1.31
CA ASP A 118 20.25 -18.56 0.62
C ASP A 118 18.97 -18.96 1.34
N CYS A 119 18.16 -17.96 1.67
CA CYS A 119 16.88 -18.14 2.33
C CYS A 119 15.85 -17.19 1.72
N ARG A 120 14.62 -17.66 1.57
CA ARG A 120 13.52 -16.81 1.14
C ARG A 120 13.09 -15.93 2.31
N ARG A 121 12.88 -14.63 2.05
CA ARG A 121 12.26 -13.75 3.04
C ARG A 121 10.75 -13.84 3.00
N TYR A 122 10.20 -14.66 3.88
CA TYR A 122 8.76 -14.84 4.02
C TYR A 122 8.11 -13.57 4.59
N LEU A 123 7.27 -12.91 3.78
CA LEU A 123 6.54 -11.71 4.17
C LEU A 123 5.08 -12.04 4.44
N ARG A 124 4.62 -11.96 5.69
CA ARG A 124 3.19 -12.13 5.99
C ARG A 124 2.36 -10.97 5.44
N SER A 125 1.06 -11.23 5.24
CA SER A 125 0.13 -10.13 5.02
C SER A 125 -0.06 -9.37 6.33
N VAL A 126 0.03 -8.05 6.26
CA VAL A 126 -0.14 -7.15 7.42
C VAL A 126 -1.47 -6.45 7.26
N LYS A 127 -2.28 -6.42 8.33
CA LYS A 127 -3.53 -5.66 8.34
C LYS A 127 -3.23 -4.17 8.47
N SER A 128 -4.13 -3.31 7.97
CA SER A 128 -3.93 -1.85 8.01
C SER A 128 -3.69 -1.34 9.42
N GLU A 129 -4.44 -1.83 10.41
CA GLU A 129 -4.32 -1.40 11.82
C GLU A 129 -2.95 -1.79 12.40
N GLU A 130 -2.50 -3.00 12.10
CA GLU A 130 -1.19 -3.52 12.54
C GLU A 130 -0.03 -2.74 11.90
N PHE A 131 -0.15 -2.43 10.61
CA PHE A 131 0.83 -1.60 9.92
C PHE A 131 0.95 -0.24 10.57
N TRP A 132 -0.17 0.47 10.78
CA TRP A 132 -0.15 1.78 11.40
C TRP A 132 0.40 1.74 12.83
N ALA A 133 0.02 0.75 13.64
CA ALA A 133 0.60 0.57 14.97
C ALA A 133 2.13 0.43 14.93
N SER A 134 2.66 -0.35 13.98
CA SER A 134 4.10 -0.53 13.82
C SER A 134 4.84 0.76 13.41
N VAL A 135 4.25 1.55 12.51
CA VAL A 135 4.80 2.84 12.07
C VAL A 135 4.83 3.81 13.24
N GLU A 136 3.74 3.88 14.01
CA GLU A 136 3.63 4.77 15.17
C GLU A 136 4.61 4.40 16.28
N GLU A 137 4.85 3.10 16.51
CA GLU A 137 5.85 2.63 17.47
C GLU A 137 7.28 2.98 17.05
N LYS A 138 7.62 2.81 15.77
CA LYS A 138 8.94 3.20 15.23
C LYS A 138 9.20 4.70 15.37
N MET A 139 8.17 5.53 15.21
CA MET A 139 8.26 6.98 15.34
C MET A 139 8.47 7.43 16.80
N LYS A 140 8.01 6.66 17.79
CA LYS A 140 8.28 6.94 19.22
C LYS A 140 9.72 6.61 19.64
N LYS A 141 10.38 5.72 18.90
CA LYS A 141 11.74 5.23 19.19
C LYS A 141 12.85 6.04 18.50
N THR A 142 12.48 6.94 17.58
CA THR A 142 13.41 7.84 16.89
C THR A 142 13.41 9.16 17.65
N PRO A 143 14.52 9.55 18.32
CA PRO A 143 14.60 10.80 19.09
C PRO A 143 14.49 12.05 18.22
#